data_AF-A0A1Y0Y0A8-F1
#
_entry.id   AF-A0A1Y0Y0A8-F1
#
_cell.length_a   1.000
_cell.length_b   1.000
_cell.length_c   1.000
_cell.angle_alpha   90.00
_cell.angle_beta   90.00
_cell.angle_gamma   90.00
#
_symmetry.space_group_name_H-M   'P 1'
#
loop_
_entity.id
_entity.type
_entity.pdbx_description
1 polymer ?
#
loop_
_entity_poly.entity_id
_entity_poly.type
_entity_poly.pdbx_seq_one_letter_code
_entity_poly.pdbx_strand_id
1 'polypeptide(L)'
;MVKLPAFFQTAHTRLRRCWRENWRFMGFMLGVGALSALALPPLHFLPILLLTFGILSRILNTTTSWKHAAWAGCLFGFGFYTAGLYWLVNAVLIRADEFWWFVPFPSMGCALILAPMVGAPAALSLLVPAGLRRLAFFAGAWTVFDMGRTFLFSGFTWNALGSCLAIPGPVGDLLIQPAAWMGEDGLTLALVLVSLLCGSALLDSLHLRTPFTPQSATPCCSSAARRRIYVGSLAACVLWLGVGAARFYSIHPQGESGPIAVMVQGNVPETEKVGRLRPRDIFLRYLRLTAQGVQQARQIQIQQAASGTPYRPIVFLWPETSFPGYDLLQDTPKAREVIMDWALGADAGIIGALRQDDNGRYRNSVLALAPDGAVSAVYDKARLVPFGEYQPSFIPLQIVPQGGLAAGPGPQTWHLANIPPVGPLICYEVIFSGDVTNPHDRPRWLANVTNDGWFGNSAGPRQHLESVRLRAVEEGLPIVRAANTGISAAFDGRGHLLSKLEWGKTGILVSAVPAALPRTFFGHYGQTVPLLCCALLMLGASLRRNKI
;
A
#
# COMPACT_ATOMS: atom_id res chain seq x y z
N MET A 1 15.83 1.67 61.24
CA MET A 1 14.89 1.86 60.11
C MET A 1 14.10 3.13 60.32
N VAL A 2 14.51 4.23 59.70
CA VAL A 2 13.82 5.53 59.83
C VAL A 2 12.52 5.46 59.03
N LYS A 3 11.37 5.46 59.71
CA LYS A 3 10.06 5.59 59.06
C LYS A 3 9.97 6.98 58.44
N LEU A 4 9.94 7.06 57.12
CA LEU A 4 9.64 8.30 56.38
C LEU A 4 8.34 8.92 56.93
N PRO A 5 8.27 10.27 57.11
CA PRO A 5 7.07 10.96 57.59
C PRO A 5 5.85 10.62 56.73
N ALA A 6 4.66 10.51 57.35
CA ALA A 6 3.41 10.10 56.70
C ALA A 6 3.06 10.90 55.43
N PHE A 7 3.50 12.16 55.35
CA PHE A 7 3.38 13.03 54.17
C PHE A 7 4.20 12.53 52.96
N PHE A 8 5.43 12.07 53.16
CA PHE A 8 6.25 11.51 52.09
C PHE A 8 5.75 10.13 51.64
N GLN A 9 5.16 9.34 52.54
CA GLN A 9 4.53 8.06 52.18
C GLN A 9 3.25 8.27 51.34
N THR A 10 2.45 9.30 51.62
CA THR A 10 1.24 9.63 50.83
C THR A 10 1.58 10.25 49.47
N ALA A 11 2.60 11.11 49.39
CA ALA A 11 3.09 11.64 48.12
C ALA A 11 3.70 10.52 47.24
N HIS A 12 4.51 9.64 47.83
CA HIS A 12 5.13 8.52 47.11
C HIS A 12 4.10 7.49 46.62
N THR A 13 3.06 7.19 47.40
CA THR A 13 1.98 6.28 46.99
C THR A 13 1.06 6.89 45.93
N ARG A 14 0.77 8.21 45.99
CA ARG A 14 0.04 8.92 44.93
C ARG A 14 0.84 8.97 43.62
N LEU A 15 2.13 9.27 43.68
CA LEU A 15 3.02 9.26 42.52
C LEU A 15 3.12 7.86 41.91
N ARG A 16 3.31 6.80 42.72
CA ARG A 16 3.32 5.40 42.24
C ARG A 16 1.99 4.97 41.63
N ARG A 17 0.86 5.40 42.20
CA ARG A 17 -0.48 5.10 41.66
C ARG A 17 -0.72 5.80 40.33
N CYS A 18 -0.40 7.09 40.24
CA CYS A 18 -0.46 7.88 39.00
C CYS A 18 0.43 7.28 37.91
N TRP A 19 1.66 6.90 38.26
CA TRP A 19 2.57 6.20 37.37
C TRP A 19 2.01 4.85 36.89
N ARG A 20 1.48 4.02 37.80
CA ARG A 20 0.93 2.70 37.44
C ARG A 20 -0.30 2.82 36.55
N GLU A 21 -1.17 3.81 36.80
CA GLU A 21 -2.33 4.09 35.96
C GLU A 21 -1.91 4.55 34.56
N ASN A 22 -0.87 5.40 34.46
CA ASN A 22 -0.30 5.82 33.16
C ASN A 22 0.30 4.66 32.36
N TRP A 23 1.09 3.78 32.99
CA TRP A 23 1.66 2.61 32.30
C TRP A 23 0.58 1.65 31.80
N ARG A 24 -0.49 1.44 32.58
CA ARG A 24 -1.61 0.60 32.14
C ARG A 24 -2.38 1.24 30.99
N PHE A 25 -2.57 2.56 31.01
CA PHE A 25 -3.18 3.28 29.90
C PHE A 25 -2.33 3.17 28.62
N MET A 26 -1.01 3.36 28.74
CA MET A 26 -0.07 3.21 27.64
C MET A 26 -0.12 1.80 27.04
N GLY A 27 0.04 0.77 27.86
CA GLY A 27 -0.02 -0.63 27.39
C GLY A 27 -1.38 -0.97 26.76
N PHE A 28 -2.47 -0.45 27.32
CA PHE A 28 -3.81 -0.63 26.75
C PHE A 28 -3.95 0.01 25.37
N MET A 29 -3.58 1.28 25.21
CA MET A 29 -3.70 1.98 23.92
C MET A 29 -2.77 1.42 22.85
N LEU A 30 -1.55 1.02 23.23
CA LEU A 30 -0.64 0.29 22.35
C LEU A 30 -1.27 -1.03 21.88
N GLY A 31 -1.87 -1.80 22.80
CA GLY A 31 -2.55 -3.05 22.46
C GLY A 31 -3.76 -2.86 21.55
N VAL A 32 -4.59 -1.84 21.81
CA VAL A 32 -5.75 -1.49 20.98
C VAL A 32 -5.32 -1.08 19.56
N GLY A 33 -4.24 -0.30 19.46
CA GLY A 33 -3.60 0.03 18.19
C GLY A 33 -3.11 -1.22 17.45
N ALA A 34 -2.34 -2.07 18.14
CA ALA A 34 -1.78 -3.29 17.56
C ALA A 34 -2.86 -4.27 17.07
N LEU A 35 -3.96 -4.42 17.81
CA LEU A 35 -5.11 -5.24 17.37
C LEU A 35 -5.76 -4.70 16.10
N SER A 36 -5.71 -3.39 15.85
CA SER A 36 -6.25 -2.80 14.62
C SER A 36 -5.49 -3.27 13.38
N ALA A 37 -4.23 -3.70 13.52
CA ALA A 37 -3.45 -4.26 12.42
C ALA A 37 -3.99 -5.62 11.91
N LEU A 38 -4.85 -6.31 12.68
CA LEU A 38 -5.53 -7.52 12.22
C LEU A 38 -6.49 -7.26 11.05
N ALA A 39 -6.89 -5.99 10.82
CA ALA A 39 -7.68 -5.61 9.66
C ALA A 39 -6.86 -5.55 8.36
N LEU A 40 -5.54 -5.39 8.46
CA LEU A 40 -4.66 -5.29 7.29
C LEU A 40 -4.48 -6.67 6.61
N PRO A 41 -4.08 -6.69 5.33
CA PRO A 41 -3.63 -7.91 4.68
C PRO A 41 -2.50 -8.59 5.47
N PRO A 42 -2.48 -9.92 5.58
CA PRO A 42 -3.41 -10.89 4.96
C PRO A 42 -4.66 -11.24 5.78
N LEU A 43 -4.85 -10.68 6.97
CA LEU A 43 -5.86 -11.18 7.90
C LEU A 43 -7.26 -10.65 7.58
N HIS A 44 -7.37 -9.41 7.08
CA HIS A 44 -8.64 -8.80 6.68
C HIS A 44 -9.76 -8.89 7.73
N PHE A 45 -9.41 -8.91 9.03
CA PHE A 45 -10.40 -9.02 10.11
C PHE A 45 -11.05 -7.66 10.42
N LEU A 46 -11.80 -7.11 9.45
CA LEU A 46 -12.45 -5.79 9.54
C LEU A 46 -13.26 -5.54 10.82
N PRO A 47 -14.01 -6.51 11.39
CA PRO A 47 -14.80 -6.27 12.60
C PRO A 47 -13.99 -5.75 13.79
N ILE A 48 -12.68 -6.02 13.86
CA ILE A 48 -11.81 -5.51 14.93
C ILE A 48 -11.80 -3.99 14.99
N LEU A 49 -11.94 -3.32 13.84
CA LEU A 49 -11.91 -1.87 13.75
C LEU A 49 -13.10 -1.24 14.49
N LEU A 50 -14.27 -1.91 14.50
CA LEU A 50 -15.42 -1.45 15.28
C LEU A 50 -15.08 -1.39 16.77
N LEU A 51 -14.34 -2.39 17.28
CA LEU A 51 -13.93 -2.43 18.68
C LEU A 51 -12.84 -1.39 18.96
N THR A 52 -11.78 -1.37 18.17
CA THR A 52 -10.59 -0.55 18.45
C THR A 52 -10.82 0.94 18.21
N PHE A 53 -11.47 1.31 17.09
CA PHE A 53 -11.89 2.70 16.87
C PHE A 53 -13.06 3.09 17.77
N GLY A 54 -13.92 2.14 18.18
CA GLY A 54 -14.91 2.37 19.22
C GLY A 54 -14.26 2.80 20.54
N ILE A 55 -13.22 2.10 20.99
CA ILE A 55 -12.46 2.44 22.21
C ILE A 55 -11.82 3.82 22.07
N LEU A 56 -11.13 4.07 20.96
CA LEU A 56 -10.52 5.37 20.68
C LEU A 56 -11.56 6.50 20.68
N SER A 57 -12.72 6.29 20.05
CA SER A 57 -13.81 7.27 20.00
C SER A 57 -14.30 7.68 21.39
N ARG A 58 -14.34 6.73 22.35
CA ARG A 58 -14.81 6.98 23.71
C ARG A 58 -13.80 7.79 24.49
N ILE A 59 -12.49 7.55 24.30
CA ILE A 59 -11.43 8.37 24.89
C ILE A 59 -11.49 9.79 24.34
N LEU A 60 -11.62 9.95 23.01
CA LEU A 60 -11.69 11.26 22.38
C LEU A 60 -12.94 12.06 22.78
N ASN A 61 -14.07 11.41 23.03
CA ASN A 61 -15.30 12.08 23.47
C ASN A 61 -15.36 12.37 24.97
N THR A 62 -14.58 11.68 25.80
CA THR A 62 -14.57 11.89 27.25
C THR A 62 -13.46 12.84 27.71
N THR A 63 -12.38 12.97 26.94
CA THR A 63 -11.28 13.86 27.28
C THR A 63 -11.57 15.32 26.92
N THR A 64 -11.08 16.23 27.77
CA THR A 64 -11.06 17.68 27.55
C THR A 64 -9.64 18.22 27.31
N SER A 65 -8.62 17.37 27.45
CA SER A 65 -7.22 17.74 27.32
C SER A 65 -6.66 17.33 25.96
N TRP A 66 -6.22 18.31 25.17
CA TRP A 66 -5.59 18.06 23.88
C TRP A 66 -4.31 17.24 24.00
N LYS A 67 -3.56 17.40 25.09
CA LYS A 67 -2.36 16.58 25.35
C LYS A 67 -2.73 15.11 25.55
N HIS A 68 -3.82 14.85 26.29
CA HIS A 68 -4.28 13.48 26.51
C HIS A 68 -4.84 12.86 25.23
N ALA A 69 -5.62 13.60 24.44
CA ALA A 69 -6.11 13.15 23.14
C ALA A 69 -4.94 12.85 22.17
N ALA A 70 -3.96 13.76 22.08
CA ALA A 70 -2.76 13.57 21.28
C ALA A 70 -2.00 12.32 21.70
N TRP A 71 -1.80 12.13 23.00
CA TRP A 71 -1.07 10.99 23.54
C TRP A 71 -1.81 9.67 23.31
N ALA A 72 -3.14 9.64 23.49
CA ALA A 72 -3.96 8.49 23.19
C ALA A 72 -3.86 8.10 21.71
N GLY A 73 -3.95 9.09 20.81
CA GLY A 73 -3.77 8.90 19.37
C GLY A 73 -2.36 8.41 19.01
N CYS A 74 -1.31 9.01 19.57
CA CYS A 74 0.07 8.55 19.35
C CYS A 74 0.28 7.12 19.82
N LEU A 75 -0.20 6.73 21.01
CA LEU A 75 -0.07 5.36 21.50
C LEU A 75 -0.84 4.36 20.63
N PHE A 76 -2.06 4.72 20.22
CA PHE A 76 -2.83 3.92 19.27
C PHE A 76 -2.08 3.74 17.94
N GLY A 77 -1.63 4.84 17.34
CA GLY A 77 -0.88 4.83 16.09
C GLY A 77 0.42 4.05 16.21
N PHE A 78 1.15 4.22 17.31
CA PHE A 78 2.41 3.49 17.54
C PHE A 78 2.17 1.98 17.59
N GLY A 79 1.14 1.53 18.32
CA GLY A 79 0.76 0.12 18.35
C GLY A 79 0.36 -0.41 16.98
N PHE A 80 -0.47 0.35 16.25
CA PHE A 80 -0.95 -0.01 14.92
C PHE A 80 0.19 -0.17 13.91
N TYR A 81 1.07 0.84 13.80
CA TYR A 81 2.19 0.80 12.85
C TYR A 81 3.27 -0.19 13.26
N THR A 82 3.56 -0.36 14.56
CA THR A 82 4.55 -1.36 15.00
C THR A 82 4.09 -2.77 14.63
N ALA A 83 2.82 -3.10 14.86
CA ALA A 83 2.26 -4.39 14.51
C ALA A 83 2.07 -4.56 13.00
N GLY A 84 1.58 -3.53 12.30
CA GLY A 84 1.30 -3.57 10.86
C GLY A 84 2.54 -3.56 9.97
N LEU A 85 3.68 -3.09 10.48
CA LEU A 85 4.96 -2.98 9.79
C LEU A 85 6.04 -3.89 10.39
N TYR A 86 5.66 -4.90 11.18
CA TYR A 86 6.62 -5.83 11.80
C TYR A 86 7.55 -6.50 10.77
N TRP A 87 7.08 -6.64 9.54
CA TRP A 87 7.84 -7.25 8.44
C TRP A 87 9.06 -6.44 8.00
N LEU A 88 9.19 -5.16 8.38
CA LEU A 88 10.41 -4.36 8.16
C LEU A 88 11.65 -5.00 8.79
N VAL A 89 11.45 -5.81 9.83
CA VAL A 89 12.52 -6.59 10.46
C VAL A 89 13.18 -7.56 9.47
N ASN A 90 12.43 -8.11 8.50
CA ASN A 90 12.98 -9.04 7.51
C ASN A 90 14.05 -8.39 6.62
N ALA A 91 13.92 -7.09 6.33
CA ALA A 91 14.91 -6.37 5.53
C ALA A 91 16.25 -6.26 6.28
N VAL A 92 16.21 -6.06 7.60
CA VAL A 92 17.40 -6.01 8.46
C VAL A 92 18.03 -7.40 8.61
N LEU A 93 17.20 -8.45 8.67
CA LEU A 93 17.67 -9.83 8.82
C LEU A 93 18.53 -10.31 7.63
N ILE A 94 18.41 -9.70 6.45
CA ILE A 94 19.26 -10.01 5.29
C ILE A 94 20.75 -9.69 5.57
N ARG A 95 21.02 -8.67 6.39
CA ARG A 95 22.36 -8.26 6.86
C ARG A 95 22.46 -8.40 8.37
N ALA A 96 21.91 -9.48 8.91
CA ALA A 96 21.91 -9.72 10.36
C ALA A 96 23.32 -9.82 10.94
N ASP A 97 24.29 -10.29 10.16
CA ASP A 97 25.71 -10.32 10.53
C ASP A 97 26.25 -8.94 10.91
N GLU A 98 25.78 -7.88 10.25
CA GLU A 98 26.18 -6.49 10.54
C GLU A 98 25.20 -5.77 11.49
N PHE A 99 23.90 -6.04 11.37
CA PHE A 99 22.83 -5.26 12.00
C PHE A 99 21.93 -6.06 12.96
N TRP A 100 22.38 -7.18 13.52
CA TRP A 100 21.57 -7.99 14.46
C TRP A 100 20.99 -7.18 15.62
N TRP A 101 21.73 -6.19 16.13
CA TRP A 101 21.32 -5.33 17.24
C TRP A 101 20.19 -4.37 16.85
N PHE A 102 20.04 -4.08 15.56
CA PHE A 102 19.01 -3.18 15.04
C PHE A 102 17.66 -3.88 14.85
N VAL A 103 17.63 -5.22 14.73
CA VAL A 103 16.45 -6.06 14.43
C VAL A 103 15.13 -5.66 15.13
N PRO A 104 15.06 -5.32 16.44
CA PRO A 104 13.77 -4.98 17.07
C PRO A 104 13.28 -3.55 16.75
N PHE A 105 14.12 -2.68 16.18
CA PHE A 105 13.84 -1.26 16.08
C PHE A 105 13.21 -0.75 14.76
N PRO A 106 13.30 -1.40 13.58
CA PRO A 106 12.75 -0.85 12.33
C PRO A 106 11.27 -0.50 12.41
N SER A 107 10.44 -1.45 12.85
CA SER A 107 8.99 -1.24 12.95
C SER A 107 8.65 -0.17 14.00
N MET A 108 9.32 -0.20 15.15
CA MET A 108 9.15 0.79 16.21
C MET A 108 9.62 2.19 15.80
N GLY A 109 10.71 2.29 15.04
CA GLY A 109 11.28 3.53 14.52
C GLY A 109 10.35 4.16 13.50
N CYS A 110 9.84 3.38 12.53
CA CYS A 110 8.80 3.84 11.62
C CYS A 110 7.53 4.24 12.38
N ALA A 111 7.09 3.45 13.35
CA ALA A 111 5.93 3.75 14.16
C ALA A 111 6.09 5.05 14.97
N LEU A 112 7.30 5.37 15.44
CA LEU A 112 7.58 6.63 16.15
C LEU A 112 7.36 7.86 15.26
N ILE A 113 7.69 7.74 13.97
CA ILE A 113 7.50 8.81 12.97
C ILE A 113 6.03 8.94 12.59
N LEU A 114 5.32 7.81 12.46
CA LEU A 114 3.94 7.78 11.96
C LEU A 114 2.89 7.99 13.07
N ALA A 115 3.17 7.64 14.31
CA ALA A 115 2.25 7.80 15.44
C ALA A 115 1.76 9.24 15.65
N PRO A 116 2.59 10.29 15.53
CA PRO A 116 2.13 11.68 15.54
C PRO A 116 1.07 12.01 14.49
N MET A 117 1.05 11.31 13.34
CA MET A 117 0.03 11.51 12.30
C MET A 117 -1.35 11.02 12.74
N VAL A 118 -1.43 10.24 13.83
CA VAL A 118 -2.69 9.88 14.50
C VAL A 118 -2.97 10.78 15.70
N GLY A 119 -1.92 11.12 16.47
CA GLY A 119 -2.02 12.00 17.62
C GLY A 119 -2.46 13.42 17.28
N ALA A 120 -1.97 14.00 16.19
CA ALA A 120 -2.35 15.34 15.78
C ALA A 120 -3.84 15.46 15.41
N PRO A 121 -4.41 14.60 14.55
CA PRO A 121 -5.87 14.54 14.35
C PRO A 121 -6.66 14.36 15.64
N ALA A 122 -6.17 13.52 16.55
CA ALA A 122 -6.83 13.27 17.83
C ALA A 122 -6.91 14.54 18.68
N ALA A 123 -5.82 15.32 18.74
CA ALA A 123 -5.79 16.62 19.41
C ALA A 123 -6.72 17.64 18.73
N LEU A 124 -6.64 17.75 17.40
CA LEU A 124 -7.44 18.69 16.60
C LEU A 124 -8.94 18.40 16.71
N SER A 125 -9.34 17.15 16.92
CA SER A 125 -10.76 16.78 17.11
C SER A 125 -11.42 17.51 18.28
N LEU A 126 -10.66 17.97 19.28
CA LEU A 126 -11.19 18.73 20.42
C LEU A 126 -11.65 20.15 20.06
N LEU A 127 -11.30 20.66 18.88
CA LEU A 127 -11.88 21.91 18.35
C LEU A 127 -13.39 21.78 18.13
N VAL A 128 -13.89 20.54 17.99
CA VAL A 128 -15.30 20.22 17.82
C VAL A 128 -15.87 19.65 19.13
N PRO A 129 -17.09 20.04 19.55
CA PRO A 129 -17.74 19.49 20.73
C PRO A 129 -17.86 17.96 20.68
N ALA A 130 -17.77 17.32 21.85
CA ALA A 130 -17.87 15.87 21.97
C ALA A 130 -19.17 15.31 21.35
N GLY A 131 -19.08 14.10 20.84
CA GLY A 131 -20.16 13.38 20.17
C GLY A 131 -19.84 13.08 18.70
N LEU A 132 -20.87 12.81 17.91
CA LEU A 132 -20.73 12.35 16.52
C LEU A 132 -19.97 13.34 15.62
N ARG A 133 -20.11 14.65 15.87
CA ARG A 133 -19.40 15.68 15.10
C ARG A 133 -17.89 15.61 15.31
N ARG A 134 -17.44 15.42 16.56
CA ARG A 134 -16.01 15.22 16.86
C ARG A 134 -15.45 14.00 16.14
N LEU A 135 -16.20 12.90 16.10
CA LEU A 135 -15.79 11.68 15.40
C LEU A 135 -15.71 11.89 13.88
N ALA A 136 -16.68 12.58 13.28
CA ALA A 136 -16.66 12.92 11.86
C ALA A 136 -15.47 13.85 11.51
N PHE A 137 -15.21 14.85 12.34
CA PHE A 137 -14.04 15.71 12.18
C PHE A 137 -12.74 14.92 12.30
N PHE A 138 -12.63 14.03 13.30
CA PHE A 138 -11.46 13.18 13.49
C PHE A 138 -11.24 12.25 12.29
N ALA A 139 -12.29 11.68 11.69
CA ALA A 139 -12.16 10.86 10.50
C ALA A 139 -11.58 11.65 9.31
N GLY A 140 -12.09 12.85 9.04
CA GLY A 140 -11.55 13.73 8.00
C GLY A 140 -10.11 14.14 8.28
N ALA A 141 -9.80 14.53 9.53
CA ALA A 141 -8.46 14.91 9.93
C ALA A 141 -7.48 13.74 9.87
N TRP A 142 -7.89 12.52 10.27
CA TRP A 142 -7.10 11.31 10.12
C TRP A 142 -6.69 11.14 8.66
N THR A 143 -7.65 11.13 7.74
CA THR A 143 -7.37 10.91 6.33
C THR A 143 -6.47 11.99 5.74
N VAL A 144 -6.67 13.27 6.09
CA VAL A 144 -5.77 14.36 5.61
C VAL A 144 -4.32 14.15 6.08
N PHE A 145 -4.13 13.75 7.34
CA PHE A 145 -2.79 13.43 7.85
C PHE A 145 -2.22 12.16 7.22
N ASP A 146 -3.07 11.18 6.92
CA ASP A 146 -2.70 9.96 6.21
C ASP A 146 -2.21 10.26 4.78
N MET A 147 -2.94 11.08 4.03
CA MET A 147 -2.56 11.59 2.72
C MET A 147 -1.26 12.39 2.79
N GLY A 148 -1.08 13.17 3.87
CA GLY A 148 0.14 13.93 4.14
C GLY A 148 1.40 13.08 4.26
N ARG A 149 1.27 11.77 4.56
CA ARG A 149 2.41 10.83 4.59
C ARG A 149 3.11 10.69 3.25
N THR A 150 2.50 11.13 2.14
CA THR A 150 3.12 11.19 0.80
C THR A 150 4.29 12.16 0.72
N PHE A 151 4.25 13.24 1.53
CA PHE A 151 5.24 14.32 1.47
C PHE A 151 6.22 14.30 2.66
N LEU A 152 5.75 13.80 3.81
CA LEU A 152 6.55 13.78 5.02
C LEU A 152 7.66 12.73 4.94
N PHE A 153 8.88 13.13 5.27
CA PHE A 153 10.07 12.28 5.29
C PHE A 153 10.24 11.43 4.03
N SER A 154 10.03 12.06 2.85
CA SER A 154 10.08 11.50 1.48
C SER A 154 8.92 10.63 1.00
N GLY A 155 7.95 10.35 1.86
CA GLY A 155 6.79 9.55 1.49
C GLY A 155 6.81 8.14 2.08
N PHE A 156 5.82 7.81 2.91
CA PHE A 156 5.55 6.44 3.36
C PHE A 156 4.05 6.20 3.58
N THR A 157 3.35 5.85 2.50
CA THR A 157 1.88 5.68 2.46
C THR A 157 1.42 4.25 2.77
N TRP A 158 2.34 3.37 3.17
CA TRP A 158 2.06 1.97 3.47
C TRP A 158 0.98 1.82 4.56
N ASN A 159 0.09 0.82 4.43
CA ASN A 159 -1.01 0.54 5.37
C ASN A 159 -2.04 1.68 5.52
N ALA A 160 -2.37 2.39 4.43
CA ALA A 160 -3.61 3.17 4.43
C ALA A 160 -4.80 2.24 4.69
N LEU A 161 -5.71 2.63 5.59
CA LEU A 161 -6.79 1.72 6.04
C LEU A 161 -7.76 1.33 4.92
N GLY A 162 -7.86 2.13 3.86
CA GLY A 162 -8.60 1.78 2.64
C GLY A 162 -8.17 0.45 2.03
N SER A 163 -6.89 0.09 2.13
CA SER A 163 -6.36 -1.21 1.69
C SER A 163 -6.98 -2.42 2.39
N CYS A 164 -7.54 -2.27 3.60
CA CYS A 164 -8.21 -3.35 4.30
C CYS A 164 -9.43 -3.89 3.54
N LEU A 165 -10.05 -3.06 2.67
CA LEU A 165 -11.21 -3.44 1.85
C LEU A 165 -10.83 -4.32 0.64
N ALA A 166 -9.55 -4.39 0.28
CA ALA A 166 -9.04 -5.21 -0.81
C ALA A 166 -8.92 -6.69 -0.38
N ILE A 167 -10.03 -7.27 0.07
CA ILE A 167 -10.11 -8.68 0.47
C ILE A 167 -10.00 -9.56 -0.79
N PRO A 168 -9.18 -10.61 -0.81
CA PRO A 168 -9.14 -11.53 -1.95
C PRO A 168 -10.52 -12.17 -2.22
N GLY A 169 -10.93 -12.21 -3.49
CA GLY A 169 -12.18 -12.81 -3.94
C GLY A 169 -13.37 -11.85 -4.06
N PRO A 170 -14.58 -12.40 -4.29
CA PRO A 170 -15.74 -11.62 -4.74
C PRO A 170 -16.16 -10.49 -3.82
N VAL A 171 -16.00 -10.66 -2.50
CA VAL A 171 -16.37 -9.62 -1.54
C VAL A 171 -15.48 -8.39 -1.72
N GLY A 172 -14.16 -8.56 -1.79
CA GLY A 172 -13.27 -7.43 -2.01
C GLY A 172 -13.37 -6.87 -3.42
N ASP A 173 -13.66 -7.71 -4.43
CA ASP A 173 -13.93 -7.23 -5.79
C ASP A 173 -15.02 -6.16 -5.79
N LEU A 174 -16.07 -6.32 -4.97
CA LEU A 174 -17.13 -5.32 -4.82
C LEU A 174 -16.73 -4.15 -3.91
N LEU A 175 -16.07 -4.42 -2.78
CA LEU A 175 -15.75 -3.42 -1.77
C LEU A 175 -14.79 -2.34 -2.26
N ILE A 176 -13.85 -2.67 -3.16
CA ILE A 176 -12.85 -1.72 -3.65
C ILE A 176 -13.34 -0.84 -4.80
N GLN A 177 -14.46 -1.18 -5.44
CA GLN A 177 -14.94 -0.44 -6.63
C GLN A 177 -15.08 1.06 -6.41
N PRO A 178 -15.48 1.55 -5.21
CA PRO A 178 -15.55 2.98 -4.96
C PRO A 178 -14.23 3.74 -5.10
N ALA A 179 -13.09 3.05 -5.06
CA ALA A 179 -11.77 3.65 -5.33
C ALA A 179 -11.70 4.32 -6.71
N ALA A 180 -12.48 3.85 -7.69
CA ALA A 180 -12.56 4.49 -9.00
C ALA A 180 -13.10 5.94 -8.96
N TRP A 181 -13.79 6.34 -7.89
CA TRP A 181 -14.24 7.72 -7.71
C TRP A 181 -13.47 8.48 -6.65
N MET A 182 -13.07 7.84 -5.55
CA MET A 182 -12.50 8.55 -4.39
C MET A 182 -11.07 8.12 -4.02
N GLY A 183 -10.51 7.13 -4.70
CA GLY A 183 -9.20 6.56 -4.39
C GLY A 183 -9.15 5.82 -3.05
N GLU A 184 -8.00 5.22 -2.76
CA GLU A 184 -7.67 4.53 -1.51
C GLU A 184 -7.84 5.42 -0.28
N ASP A 185 -7.51 6.71 -0.38
CA ASP A 185 -7.68 7.67 0.70
C ASP A 185 -9.16 7.97 0.99
N GLY A 186 -10.01 7.96 -0.03
CA GLY A 186 -11.46 8.05 0.14
C GLY A 186 -12.03 6.79 0.79
N LEU A 187 -11.49 5.61 0.44
CA LEU A 187 -11.80 4.36 1.14
C LEU A 187 -11.38 4.43 2.62
N THR A 188 -10.20 4.98 2.91
CA THR A 188 -9.72 5.23 4.28
C THR A 188 -10.70 6.11 5.05
N LEU A 189 -11.14 7.23 4.46
CA LEU A 189 -12.14 8.11 5.08
C LEU A 189 -13.43 7.37 5.44
N ALA A 190 -13.98 6.61 4.48
CA ALA A 190 -15.22 5.86 4.67
C ALA A 190 -15.06 4.81 5.79
N LEU A 191 -13.99 4.02 5.76
CA LEU A 191 -13.74 2.96 6.72
C LEU A 191 -13.50 3.50 8.14
N VAL A 192 -12.70 4.56 8.28
CA VAL A 192 -12.46 5.21 9.58
C VAL A 192 -13.75 5.79 10.14
N LEU A 193 -14.53 6.50 9.31
CA LEU A 193 -15.80 7.09 9.74
C LEU A 193 -16.78 6.02 10.20
N VAL A 194 -17.01 4.97 9.42
CA VAL A 194 -17.90 3.86 9.80
C VAL A 194 -17.41 3.17 11.06
N SER A 195 -16.09 2.93 11.19
CA SER A 195 -15.51 2.27 12.36
C SER A 195 -15.72 3.08 13.65
N LEU A 196 -15.59 4.41 13.59
CA LEU A 196 -15.86 5.30 14.72
C LEU A 196 -17.35 5.37 15.07
N LEU A 197 -18.22 5.56 14.08
CA LEU A 197 -19.67 5.71 14.30
C LEU A 197 -20.30 4.40 14.78
N CYS A 198 -20.08 3.30 14.06
CA CYS A 198 -20.63 2.00 14.43
C CYS A 198 -19.94 1.44 15.67
N GLY A 199 -18.63 1.63 15.82
CA GLY A 199 -17.89 1.21 17.00
C GLY A 199 -18.35 1.90 18.28
N SER A 200 -18.52 3.23 18.23
CA SER A 200 -19.06 3.98 19.37
C SER A 200 -20.48 3.54 19.74
N ALA A 201 -21.36 3.35 18.75
CA ALA A 201 -22.71 2.83 18.97
C ALA A 201 -22.72 1.40 19.53
N LEU A 202 -21.80 0.54 19.08
CA LEU A 202 -21.67 -0.85 19.55
C LEU A 202 -21.27 -0.90 21.02
N LEU A 203 -20.23 -0.17 21.41
CA LEU A 203 -19.80 -0.13 22.81
C LEU A 203 -20.89 0.40 23.74
N ASP A 204 -21.64 1.43 23.30
CA ASP A 204 -22.75 1.97 24.07
C ASP A 204 -23.94 1.01 24.16
N SER A 205 -24.22 0.23 23.09
CA SER A 205 -25.33 -0.75 23.07
C SER A 205 -25.02 -1.98 23.93
N LEU A 206 -23.76 -2.39 23.99
CA LEU A 206 -23.30 -3.51 24.81
C LEU A 206 -22.94 -3.10 26.25
N HIS A 207 -23.10 -1.83 26.60
CA HIS A 207 -22.67 -1.27 27.88
C HIS A 207 -21.22 -1.63 28.26
N LEU A 208 -20.37 -1.78 27.24
CA LEU A 208 -18.98 -2.19 27.42
C LEU A 208 -18.21 -1.05 28.07
N ARG A 209 -17.75 -1.31 29.29
CA ARG A 209 -16.90 -0.38 30.03
C ARG A 209 -15.48 -0.47 29.47
N THR A 210 -14.99 0.63 28.94
CA THR A 210 -13.58 0.75 28.58
C THR A 210 -12.76 1.13 29.82
N PRO A 211 -11.63 0.47 30.06
CA PRO A 211 -10.67 0.94 31.05
C PRO A 211 -10.32 2.42 30.79
N PHE A 212 -10.06 3.20 31.84
CA PHE A 212 -9.61 4.60 31.77
C PHE A 212 -10.62 5.64 31.26
N THR A 213 -11.89 5.28 31.05
CA THR A 213 -12.98 6.26 30.91
C THR A 213 -13.70 6.48 32.24
N PRO A 214 -14.15 7.72 32.57
CA PRO A 214 -14.88 8.00 33.81
C PRO A 214 -16.11 7.10 33.98
N GLN A 215 -16.40 6.66 35.20
CA GLN A 215 -17.61 5.87 35.48
C GLN A 215 -18.90 6.67 35.22
N SER A 216 -18.83 8.00 35.30
CA SER A 216 -19.89 8.95 34.95
C SER A 216 -19.98 9.27 33.46
N ALA A 217 -19.14 8.67 32.61
CA ALA A 217 -19.16 8.92 31.18
C ALA A 217 -20.50 8.47 30.60
N THR A 218 -21.32 9.45 30.22
CA THR A 218 -22.59 9.22 29.55
C THR A 218 -22.36 8.58 28.18
N PRO A 219 -23.32 7.79 27.66
CA PRO A 219 -23.27 7.28 26.30
C PRO A 219 -23.02 8.43 25.32
N CYS A 220 -22.14 8.20 24.35
CA CYS A 220 -21.87 9.22 23.33
C CYS A 220 -23.10 9.49 22.45
N CYS A 221 -23.99 8.50 22.35
CA CYS A 221 -25.20 8.53 21.55
C CYS A 221 -26.43 8.12 22.36
N SER A 222 -27.53 8.85 22.18
CA SER A 222 -28.87 8.40 22.63
C SER A 222 -29.28 7.12 21.91
N SER A 223 -30.22 6.36 22.47
CA SER A 223 -30.77 5.14 21.84
C SER A 223 -31.29 5.40 20.42
N ALA A 224 -32.00 6.52 20.24
CA ALA A 224 -32.47 6.96 18.92
C ALA A 224 -31.32 7.25 17.95
N ALA A 225 -30.23 7.90 18.42
CA ALA A 225 -29.05 8.15 17.60
C ALA A 225 -28.34 6.84 17.20
N ARG A 226 -28.21 5.87 18.11
CA ARG A 226 -27.62 4.55 17.82
C ARG A 226 -28.39 3.81 16.73
N ARG A 227 -29.73 3.78 16.84
CA ARG A 227 -30.58 3.18 15.81
C ARG A 227 -30.39 3.85 14.45
N ARG A 228 -30.30 5.18 14.41
CA ARG A 228 -30.04 5.93 13.16
C ARG A 228 -28.65 5.62 12.59
N ILE A 229 -27.63 5.47 13.42
CA ILE A 229 -26.28 5.07 12.96
C ILE A 229 -26.34 3.69 12.33
N TYR A 230 -26.93 2.69 12.98
CA TYR A 230 -27.00 1.34 12.41
C TYR A 230 -27.80 1.28 11.12
N VAL A 231 -28.98 1.90 11.09
CA VAL A 231 -29.81 1.93 9.87
C VAL A 231 -29.10 2.70 8.76
N GLY A 232 -28.48 3.85 9.07
CA GLY A 232 -27.73 4.65 8.11
C GLY A 232 -26.51 3.92 7.56
N SER A 233 -25.71 3.28 8.42
CA SER A 233 -24.54 2.51 8.00
C SER A 233 -24.92 1.25 7.23
N LEU A 234 -26.03 0.58 7.58
CA LEU A 234 -26.54 -0.55 6.82
C LEU A 234 -27.01 -0.11 5.43
N ALA A 235 -27.79 0.97 5.34
CA ALA A 235 -28.22 1.54 4.07
C ALA A 235 -27.03 1.98 3.22
N ALA A 236 -26.02 2.61 3.82
CA ALA A 236 -24.79 2.99 3.14
C ALA A 236 -24.00 1.77 2.65
N CYS A 237 -23.92 0.69 3.44
CA CYS A 237 -23.27 -0.56 3.05
C CYS A 237 -24.00 -1.24 1.88
N VAL A 238 -25.33 -1.29 1.91
CA VAL A 238 -26.15 -1.82 0.81
C VAL A 238 -25.94 -0.99 -0.46
N LEU A 239 -25.95 0.34 -0.34
CA LEU A 239 -25.67 1.23 -1.47
C LEU A 239 -24.24 1.04 -1.99
N TRP A 240 -23.26 0.92 -1.10
CA TRP A 240 -21.85 0.70 -1.44
C TRP A 240 -21.66 -0.57 -2.25
N LEU A 241 -22.22 -1.69 -1.77
CA LEU A 241 -22.18 -2.97 -2.46
C LEU A 241 -22.99 -2.96 -3.75
N GLY A 242 -24.14 -2.26 -3.78
CA GLY A 242 -24.96 -2.11 -4.99
C GLY A 242 -24.25 -1.33 -6.09
N VAL A 243 -23.64 -0.18 -5.74
CA VAL A 243 -22.82 0.62 -6.67
C VAL A 243 -21.56 -0.15 -7.10
N GLY A 244 -20.93 -0.85 -6.16
CA GLY A 244 -19.79 -1.70 -6.46
C GLY A 244 -20.15 -2.82 -7.44
N ALA A 245 -21.25 -3.54 -7.21
CA ALA A 245 -21.75 -4.55 -8.12
C ALA A 245 -22.11 -3.96 -9.49
N ALA A 246 -22.78 -2.81 -9.53
CA ALA A 246 -23.13 -2.13 -10.77
C ALA A 246 -21.89 -1.80 -11.62
N ARG A 247 -20.80 -1.31 -11.00
CA ARG A 247 -19.53 -1.05 -11.71
C ARG A 247 -18.78 -2.33 -12.07
N PHE A 248 -18.73 -3.30 -11.17
CA PHE A 248 -17.94 -4.52 -11.38
C PHE A 248 -18.52 -5.35 -12.53
N TYR A 249 -19.85 -5.50 -12.56
CA TYR A 249 -20.55 -6.30 -13.55
C TYR A 249 -20.97 -5.51 -14.80
N SER A 250 -20.74 -4.20 -14.88
CA SER A 250 -21.06 -3.46 -16.09
C SER A 250 -20.19 -3.91 -17.26
N ILE A 251 -20.86 -4.15 -18.38
CA ILE A 251 -20.20 -4.46 -19.65
C ILE A 251 -19.61 -3.16 -20.18
N HIS A 252 -18.29 -3.13 -20.35
CA HIS A 252 -17.60 -2.00 -20.95
C HIS A 252 -17.29 -2.32 -22.42
N PRO A 253 -17.36 -1.33 -23.33
CA PRO A 253 -16.93 -1.50 -24.70
C PRO A 253 -15.50 -2.04 -24.73
N GLN A 254 -15.26 -3.07 -25.53
CA GLN A 254 -13.93 -3.62 -25.74
C GLN A 254 -13.09 -2.57 -26.48
N GLY A 255 -12.15 -1.96 -25.79
CA GLY A 255 -11.11 -1.14 -26.42
C GLY A 255 -9.98 -2.01 -26.98
N GLU A 256 -8.93 -1.36 -27.47
CA GLU A 256 -7.66 -2.04 -27.77
C GLU A 256 -7.17 -2.83 -26.53
N SER A 257 -7.04 -4.14 -26.71
CA SER A 257 -6.59 -5.06 -25.66
C SER A 257 -5.10 -4.91 -25.40
N GLY A 258 -4.68 -5.14 -24.15
CA GLY A 258 -3.26 -5.17 -23.80
C GLY A 258 -2.51 -6.38 -24.40
N PRO A 259 -1.21 -6.52 -24.10
CA PRO A 259 -0.41 -7.64 -24.58
C PRO A 259 -0.85 -8.98 -23.97
N ILE A 260 -0.32 -10.08 -24.51
CA ILE A 260 -0.19 -11.34 -23.78
C ILE A 260 1.10 -11.22 -22.95
N ALA A 261 0.96 -10.96 -21.66
CA ALA A 261 2.07 -10.68 -20.78
C ALA A 261 2.62 -11.96 -20.12
N VAL A 262 3.95 -12.13 -20.14
CA VAL A 262 4.67 -13.26 -19.55
C VAL A 262 5.47 -12.76 -18.35
N MET A 263 4.98 -12.96 -17.14
CA MET A 263 5.71 -12.62 -15.91
C MET A 263 6.66 -13.75 -15.55
N VAL A 264 7.96 -13.46 -15.48
CA VAL A 264 9.01 -14.44 -15.15
C VAL A 264 9.39 -14.29 -13.68
N GLN A 265 9.23 -15.36 -12.89
CA GLN A 265 9.53 -15.35 -11.45
C GLN A 265 10.72 -16.29 -11.18
N GLY A 266 11.91 -15.71 -11.06
CA GLY A 266 13.17 -16.46 -10.90
C GLY A 266 13.42 -17.02 -9.51
N ASN A 267 12.72 -16.49 -8.49
CA ASN A 267 12.85 -16.87 -7.07
C ASN A 267 14.31 -16.89 -6.60
N VAL A 268 15.03 -15.82 -6.89
CA VAL A 268 16.45 -15.69 -6.56
C VAL A 268 16.58 -15.09 -5.15
N PRO A 269 17.21 -15.76 -4.19
CA PRO A 269 17.41 -15.21 -2.84
C PRO A 269 18.21 -13.90 -2.84
N GLU A 270 17.89 -12.97 -1.93
CA GLU A 270 18.60 -11.68 -1.85
C GLU A 270 20.07 -11.81 -1.53
N THR A 271 20.45 -12.79 -0.70
CA THR A 271 21.86 -13.06 -0.36
C THR A 271 22.67 -13.43 -1.60
N GLU A 272 22.08 -14.14 -2.57
CA GLU A 272 22.73 -14.50 -3.83
C GLU A 272 22.80 -13.30 -4.79
N LYS A 273 21.75 -12.47 -4.83
CA LYS A 273 21.73 -11.27 -5.67
C LYS A 273 22.76 -10.24 -5.18
N VAL A 274 22.72 -9.91 -3.89
CA VAL A 274 23.64 -8.94 -3.27
C VAL A 274 25.07 -9.48 -3.29
N GLY A 275 25.26 -10.76 -2.98
CA GLY A 275 26.57 -11.42 -3.01
C GLY A 275 27.09 -11.74 -4.43
N ARG A 276 26.31 -11.46 -5.48
CA ARG A 276 26.60 -11.81 -6.88
C ARG A 276 27.00 -13.28 -7.07
N LEU A 277 26.33 -14.17 -6.35
CA LEU A 277 26.61 -15.59 -6.40
C LEU A 277 25.88 -16.22 -7.60
N ARG A 278 26.59 -17.06 -8.35
CA ARG A 278 26.06 -17.84 -9.50
C ARG A 278 25.32 -17.01 -10.57
N PRO A 279 25.86 -15.86 -11.02
CA PRO A 279 25.18 -14.96 -11.96
C PRO A 279 24.79 -15.67 -13.27
N ARG A 280 25.66 -16.56 -13.77
CA ARG A 280 25.40 -17.37 -14.97
C ARG A 280 24.19 -18.30 -14.81
N ASP A 281 24.08 -19.02 -13.69
CA ASP A 281 22.99 -19.98 -13.48
C ASP A 281 21.65 -19.26 -13.33
N ILE A 282 21.66 -18.10 -12.65
CA ILE A 282 20.50 -17.22 -12.53
C ILE A 282 20.08 -16.71 -13.90
N PHE A 283 21.02 -16.20 -14.70
CA PHE A 283 20.75 -15.72 -16.05
C PHE A 283 20.15 -16.81 -16.95
N LEU A 284 20.78 -18.00 -16.98
CA LEU A 284 20.26 -19.15 -17.73
C LEU A 284 18.88 -19.61 -17.25
N ARG A 285 18.58 -19.49 -15.96
CA ARG A 285 17.23 -19.77 -15.41
C ARG A 285 16.21 -18.80 -16.00
N TYR A 286 16.50 -17.49 -16.00
CA TYR A 286 15.61 -16.50 -16.58
C TYR A 286 15.40 -16.71 -18.09
N LEU A 287 16.46 -17.04 -18.84
CA LEU A 287 16.34 -17.38 -20.27
C LEU A 287 15.41 -18.59 -20.51
N ARG A 288 15.60 -19.68 -19.77
CA ARG A 288 14.75 -20.89 -19.88
C ARG A 288 13.29 -20.62 -19.54
N LEU A 289 13.04 -19.90 -18.45
CA LEU A 289 11.69 -19.52 -18.06
C LEU A 289 11.05 -18.60 -19.11
N THR A 290 11.81 -17.64 -19.66
CA THR A 290 11.33 -16.74 -20.71
C THR A 290 10.92 -17.52 -21.96
N ALA A 291 11.78 -18.42 -22.45
CA ALA A 291 11.47 -19.28 -23.59
C ALA A 291 10.19 -20.09 -23.37
N GLN A 292 10.04 -20.71 -22.19
CA GLN A 292 8.85 -21.46 -21.83
C GLN A 292 7.59 -20.58 -21.82
N GLY A 293 7.67 -19.38 -21.25
CA GLY A 293 6.54 -18.48 -21.14
C GLY A 293 6.12 -17.85 -22.46
N VAL A 294 7.08 -17.48 -23.31
CA VAL A 294 6.81 -16.98 -24.67
C VAL A 294 6.20 -18.08 -25.54
N GLN A 295 6.66 -19.34 -25.41
CA GLN A 295 6.05 -20.47 -26.11
C GLN A 295 4.58 -20.66 -25.70
N GLN A 296 4.26 -20.57 -24.40
CA GLN A 296 2.87 -20.61 -23.92
C GLN A 296 2.05 -19.42 -24.44
N ALA A 297 2.61 -18.21 -24.42
CA ALA A 297 1.94 -17.02 -24.95
C ALA A 297 1.64 -17.13 -26.45
N ARG A 298 2.56 -17.67 -27.25
CA ARG A 298 2.34 -17.95 -28.68
C ARG A 298 1.17 -18.91 -28.89
N GLN A 299 1.03 -19.94 -28.05
CA GLN A 299 -0.10 -20.85 -28.17
C GLN A 299 -1.44 -20.14 -27.93
N ILE A 300 -1.50 -19.22 -26.96
CA ILE A 300 -2.68 -18.37 -26.72
C ILE A 300 -2.93 -17.46 -27.92
N GLN A 301 -1.87 -16.83 -28.46
CA GLN A 301 -1.97 -15.95 -29.63
C GLN A 301 -2.53 -16.69 -30.86
N ILE A 302 -2.07 -17.90 -31.13
CA ILE A 302 -2.57 -18.76 -32.22
C ILE A 302 -4.05 -19.10 -32.01
N GLN A 303 -4.44 -19.49 -30.79
CA GLN A 303 -5.84 -19.79 -30.47
C GLN A 303 -6.74 -18.57 -30.65
N GLN A 304 -6.28 -17.40 -30.22
CA GLN A 304 -7.00 -16.13 -30.37
C GLN A 304 -7.14 -15.72 -31.84
N ALA A 305 -6.09 -15.91 -32.65
CA ALA A 305 -6.14 -15.66 -34.08
C ALA A 305 -7.16 -16.60 -34.78
N ALA A 306 -7.19 -17.88 -34.41
CA ALA A 306 -8.15 -18.85 -34.94
C ALA A 306 -9.61 -18.51 -34.58
N SER A 307 -9.85 -17.81 -33.48
CA SER A 307 -11.18 -17.33 -33.06
C SER A 307 -11.55 -15.95 -33.62
N GLY A 308 -10.74 -15.38 -34.53
CA GLY A 308 -10.97 -14.04 -35.10
C GLY A 308 -10.69 -12.88 -34.13
N THR A 309 -10.00 -13.14 -33.00
CA THR A 309 -9.55 -12.06 -32.10
C THR A 309 -8.42 -11.27 -32.77
N PRO A 310 -8.37 -9.93 -32.64
CA PRO A 310 -7.25 -9.14 -33.15
C PRO A 310 -5.89 -9.62 -32.63
N TYR A 311 -4.84 -9.40 -33.41
CA TYR A 311 -3.47 -9.69 -33.00
C TYR A 311 -3.13 -9.00 -31.68
N ARG A 312 -2.43 -9.71 -30.80
CA ARG A 312 -1.98 -9.20 -29.50
C ARG A 312 -0.48 -9.44 -29.36
N PRO A 313 0.31 -8.41 -29.05
CA PRO A 313 1.75 -8.57 -28.90
C PRO A 313 2.07 -9.40 -27.65
N ILE A 314 3.16 -10.16 -27.70
CA ILE A 314 3.70 -10.92 -26.57
C ILE A 314 4.79 -10.08 -25.91
N VAL A 315 4.63 -9.82 -24.62
CA VAL A 315 5.60 -9.03 -23.84
C VAL A 315 6.02 -9.82 -22.61
N PHE A 316 7.31 -10.07 -22.42
CA PHE A 316 7.79 -10.70 -21.18
C PHE A 316 8.32 -9.67 -20.19
N LEU A 317 8.13 -9.95 -18.90
CA LEU A 317 8.52 -9.08 -17.80
C LEU A 317 9.49 -9.83 -16.89
N TRP A 318 10.67 -9.25 -16.68
CA TRP A 318 11.60 -9.69 -15.64
C TRP A 318 11.50 -8.76 -14.42
N PRO A 319 11.59 -9.30 -13.19
CA PRO A 319 11.40 -8.51 -11.97
C PRO A 319 12.49 -7.46 -11.74
N GLU A 320 12.31 -6.63 -10.72
CA GLU A 320 13.26 -5.60 -10.29
C GLU A 320 14.64 -6.21 -9.97
N THR A 321 15.67 -5.70 -10.63
CA THR A 321 17.06 -6.19 -10.53
C THR A 321 17.10 -7.72 -10.64
N SER A 322 16.48 -8.27 -11.69
CA SER A 322 16.17 -9.71 -11.84
C SER A 322 17.36 -10.65 -11.61
N PHE A 323 18.58 -10.26 -12.04
CA PHE A 323 19.81 -11.03 -11.83
C PHE A 323 21.01 -10.12 -11.49
N PRO A 324 22.06 -10.66 -10.83
CA PRO A 324 23.27 -9.91 -10.51
C PRO A 324 24.21 -9.82 -11.72
N GLY A 325 24.05 -8.79 -12.54
CA GLY A 325 24.90 -8.53 -13.73
C GLY A 325 24.37 -7.36 -14.55
N TYR A 326 24.30 -6.19 -13.93
CA TYR A 326 23.67 -5.02 -14.54
C TYR A 326 24.45 -4.45 -15.73
N ASP A 327 25.77 -4.53 -15.65
CA ASP A 327 26.76 -4.28 -16.69
C ASP A 327 26.48 -5.14 -17.94
N LEU A 328 26.01 -6.38 -17.75
CA LEU A 328 25.65 -7.25 -18.85
C LEU A 328 24.47 -6.70 -19.67
N LEU A 329 23.45 -6.13 -19.02
CA LEU A 329 22.30 -5.56 -19.73
C LEU A 329 22.58 -4.20 -20.33
N GLN A 330 23.39 -3.38 -19.65
CA GLN A 330 23.69 -2.02 -20.08
C GLN A 330 24.74 -2.00 -21.20
N ASP A 331 25.86 -2.70 -21.01
CA ASP A 331 27.09 -2.51 -21.80
C ASP A 331 27.32 -3.62 -22.83
N THR A 332 26.55 -4.70 -22.80
CA THR A 332 26.72 -5.85 -23.71
C THR A 332 25.52 -6.04 -24.63
N PRO A 333 25.49 -5.41 -25.83
CA PRO A 333 24.43 -5.61 -26.82
C PRO A 333 24.16 -7.08 -27.11
N LYS A 334 25.22 -7.90 -27.18
CA LYS A 334 25.09 -9.33 -27.45
C LYS A 334 24.29 -10.08 -26.39
N ALA A 335 24.34 -9.64 -25.13
CA ALA A 335 23.55 -10.26 -24.08
C ALA A 335 22.05 -9.98 -24.27
N ARG A 336 21.69 -8.77 -24.71
CA ARG A 336 20.31 -8.39 -25.03
C ARG A 336 19.78 -9.14 -26.25
N GLU A 337 20.60 -9.30 -27.28
CA GLU A 337 20.29 -10.16 -28.43
C GLU A 337 20.02 -11.60 -27.96
N VAL A 338 20.89 -12.19 -27.14
CA VAL A 338 20.70 -13.55 -26.60
C VAL A 338 19.41 -13.68 -25.79
N ILE A 339 19.04 -12.65 -25.01
CA ILE A 339 17.75 -12.65 -24.30
C ILE A 339 16.60 -12.76 -25.29
N MET A 340 16.62 -11.96 -26.36
CA MET A 340 15.56 -11.95 -27.36
C MET A 340 15.55 -13.21 -28.24
N ASP A 341 16.72 -13.80 -28.53
CA ASP A 341 16.85 -15.08 -29.23
C ASP A 341 16.16 -16.21 -28.45
N TRP A 342 16.30 -16.23 -27.12
CA TRP A 342 15.59 -17.18 -26.24
C TRP A 342 14.10 -16.84 -26.09
N ALA A 343 13.72 -15.58 -26.27
CA ALA A 343 12.36 -15.09 -26.24
C ALA A 343 11.72 -15.06 -27.65
N LEU A 344 12.11 -15.97 -28.55
CA LEU A 344 11.71 -15.96 -29.95
C LEU A 344 10.19 -15.76 -30.12
N GLY A 345 9.79 -14.63 -30.72
CA GLY A 345 8.41 -14.18 -30.94
C GLY A 345 7.76 -13.37 -29.83
N ALA A 346 8.51 -12.96 -28.82
CA ALA A 346 8.14 -11.79 -28.05
C ALA A 346 8.32 -10.53 -28.92
N ASP A 347 7.37 -9.61 -28.84
CA ASP A 347 7.43 -8.29 -29.47
C ASP A 347 8.25 -7.31 -28.61
N ALA A 348 8.37 -7.55 -27.29
CA ALA A 348 9.31 -6.84 -26.43
C ALA A 348 9.64 -7.59 -25.13
N GLY A 349 10.75 -7.20 -24.50
CA GLY A 349 11.10 -7.51 -23.13
C GLY A 349 11.07 -6.28 -22.23
N ILE A 350 10.47 -6.37 -21.05
CA ILE A 350 10.51 -5.33 -20.00
C ILE A 350 11.31 -5.88 -18.82
N ILE A 351 12.52 -5.38 -18.61
CA ILE A 351 13.49 -6.01 -17.71
C ILE A 351 13.95 -5.03 -16.64
N GLY A 352 13.67 -5.39 -15.37
CA GLY A 352 14.22 -4.68 -14.22
C GLY A 352 15.73 -4.93 -14.04
N ALA A 353 16.50 -3.84 -13.94
CA ALA A 353 17.95 -3.83 -13.88
C ALA A 353 18.47 -2.69 -12.99
N LEU A 354 19.67 -2.87 -12.44
CA LEU A 354 20.45 -1.72 -11.99
C LEU A 354 21.07 -1.06 -13.25
N ARG A 355 21.38 0.24 -13.21
CA ARG A 355 22.00 0.95 -14.32
C ARG A 355 22.92 2.03 -13.77
N GLN A 356 23.98 2.37 -14.48
CA GLN A 356 24.78 3.56 -14.19
C GLN A 356 24.44 4.66 -15.22
N ASP A 357 24.14 5.87 -14.76
CA ASP A 357 23.93 7.01 -15.66
C ASP A 357 25.26 7.63 -16.13
N ASP A 358 25.19 8.55 -17.10
CA ASP A 358 26.37 9.17 -17.70
C ASP A 358 27.24 9.96 -16.69
N ASN A 359 26.69 10.27 -15.51
CA ASN A 359 27.41 10.92 -14.41
C ASN A 359 27.98 9.91 -13.40
N GLY A 360 27.95 8.62 -13.72
CA GLY A 360 28.44 7.55 -12.85
C GLY A 360 27.51 7.19 -11.70
N ARG A 361 26.26 7.68 -11.66
CA ARG A 361 25.32 7.39 -10.55
C ARG A 361 24.51 6.15 -10.83
N TYR A 362 24.34 5.30 -9.81
CA TYR A 362 23.48 4.13 -9.90
C TYR A 362 21.99 4.50 -9.89
N ARG A 363 21.21 3.78 -10.70
CA ARG A 363 19.75 3.94 -10.84
C ARG A 363 19.08 2.58 -10.87
N ASN A 364 17.99 2.44 -10.13
CA ASN A 364 17.11 1.29 -10.25
C ASN A 364 16.18 1.54 -11.44
N SER A 365 16.29 0.68 -12.45
CA SER A 365 15.77 0.97 -13.79
C SER A 365 14.99 -0.20 -14.36
N VAL A 366 14.17 0.11 -15.36
CA VAL A 366 13.55 -0.88 -16.26
C VAL A 366 13.92 -0.53 -17.68
N LEU A 367 14.35 -1.53 -18.44
CA LEU A 367 14.69 -1.43 -19.85
C LEU A 367 13.60 -2.10 -20.69
N ALA A 368 13.15 -1.43 -21.74
CA ALA A 368 12.38 -2.05 -22.81
C ALA A 368 13.32 -2.51 -23.92
N LEU A 369 13.27 -3.78 -24.28
CA LEU A 369 14.03 -4.38 -25.37
C LEU A 369 13.12 -4.65 -26.56
N ALA A 370 13.54 -4.23 -27.75
CA ALA A 370 12.95 -4.61 -29.03
C ALA A 370 13.34 -6.06 -29.43
N PRO A 371 12.66 -6.67 -30.42
CA PRO A 371 12.96 -8.04 -30.86
C PRO A 371 14.40 -8.30 -31.31
N ASP A 372 15.13 -7.27 -31.75
CA ASP A 372 16.54 -7.33 -32.14
C ASP A 372 17.51 -7.14 -30.96
N GLY A 373 17.00 -6.95 -29.73
CA GLY A 373 17.81 -6.66 -28.54
C GLY A 373 18.20 -5.20 -28.37
N ALA A 374 17.74 -4.28 -29.24
CA ALA A 374 17.94 -2.85 -29.05
C ALA A 374 17.13 -2.34 -27.85
N VAL A 375 17.70 -1.39 -27.10
CA VAL A 375 16.99 -0.73 -26.00
C VAL A 375 16.06 0.34 -26.58
N SER A 376 14.75 0.10 -26.51
CA SER A 376 13.72 1.02 -27.03
C SER A 376 13.34 2.12 -26.06
N ALA A 377 13.42 1.85 -24.75
CA ALA A 377 13.10 2.81 -23.70
C ALA A 377 13.78 2.45 -22.37
N VAL A 378 13.98 3.44 -21.52
CA VAL A 378 14.53 3.30 -20.16
C VAL A 378 13.68 4.11 -19.20
N TYR A 379 13.39 3.54 -18.04
CA TYR A 379 12.61 4.16 -16.96
C TYR A 379 13.43 4.00 -15.69
N ASP A 380 13.79 5.11 -15.09
CA ASP A 380 14.50 5.14 -13.82
C ASP A 380 13.48 5.40 -12.70
N LYS A 381 13.56 4.63 -11.61
CA LYS A 381 12.66 4.72 -10.46
C LYS A 381 12.65 6.14 -9.89
N ALA A 382 11.47 6.74 -9.80
CA ALA A 382 11.26 8.10 -9.31
C ALA A 382 11.11 8.15 -7.79
N ARG A 383 10.30 7.26 -7.20
CA ARG A 383 10.13 7.18 -5.73
C ARG A 383 11.06 6.13 -5.13
N LEU A 384 12.15 6.60 -4.55
CA LEU A 384 13.14 5.75 -3.89
C LEU A 384 12.72 5.37 -2.46
N VAL A 385 13.09 4.16 -2.05
CA VAL A 385 12.86 3.67 -0.69
C VAL A 385 13.86 4.31 0.28
N PRO A 386 13.40 4.99 1.34
CA PRO A 386 14.29 5.56 2.35
C PRO A 386 15.10 4.49 3.05
N PHE A 387 16.38 4.75 3.33
CA PHE A 387 17.33 3.84 3.98
C PHE A 387 17.68 2.56 3.22
N GLY A 388 16.91 2.20 2.19
CA GLY A 388 17.25 1.10 1.27
C GLY A 388 17.98 1.60 0.04
N GLU A 389 17.45 2.65 -0.60
CA GLU A 389 17.94 3.15 -1.88
C GLU A 389 18.61 4.51 -1.76
N TYR A 390 18.28 5.33 -0.78
CA TYR A 390 18.96 6.59 -0.55
C TYR A 390 19.02 6.96 0.93
N GLN A 391 20.02 7.78 1.28
CA GLN A 391 20.20 8.28 2.63
C GLN A 391 19.43 9.59 2.81
N PRO A 392 18.44 9.67 3.73
CA PRO A 392 17.80 10.94 4.03
C PRO A 392 18.81 11.94 4.60
N SER A 393 18.90 13.13 4.00
CA SER A 393 19.94 14.13 4.30
C SER A 393 19.90 14.65 5.75
N PHE A 394 18.77 14.53 6.43
CA PHE A 394 18.59 14.94 7.82
C PHE A 394 19.10 13.90 8.84
N ILE A 395 19.59 12.75 8.40
CA ILE A 395 20.12 11.69 9.27
C ILE A 395 21.63 11.57 9.07
N PRO A 396 22.45 11.82 10.10
CA PRO A 396 23.91 11.92 9.98
C PRO A 396 24.64 10.56 9.87
N LEU A 397 23.89 9.45 9.91
CA LEU A 397 24.43 8.09 9.80
C LEU A 397 24.29 7.57 8.37
N GLN A 398 25.41 7.27 7.70
CA GLN A 398 25.42 6.63 6.38
C GLN A 398 25.14 5.14 6.52
N ILE A 399 23.91 4.72 6.20
CA ILE A 399 23.47 3.31 6.30
C ILE A 399 23.38 2.68 4.91
N VAL A 400 23.20 3.49 3.87
CA VAL A 400 23.01 3.04 2.48
C VAL A 400 24.36 2.73 1.81
N PRO A 401 24.55 1.52 1.26
CA PRO A 401 25.75 1.18 0.50
C PRO A 401 25.96 2.10 -0.71
N GLN A 402 27.22 2.36 -1.07
CA GLN A 402 27.63 3.06 -2.30
C GLN A 402 27.05 4.49 -2.49
N GLY A 403 26.59 5.14 -1.40
CA GLY A 403 26.07 6.51 -1.47
C GLY A 403 24.60 6.62 -1.93
N GLY A 404 23.94 5.51 -2.26
CA GLY A 404 22.55 5.47 -2.70
C GLY A 404 22.36 5.59 -4.22
N LEU A 405 21.08 5.55 -4.62
CA LEU A 405 20.61 5.59 -6.00
C LEU A 405 20.10 6.98 -6.36
N ALA A 406 20.15 7.32 -7.65
CA ALA A 406 19.58 8.54 -8.19
C ALA A 406 18.14 8.32 -8.67
N ALA A 407 17.24 9.24 -8.31
CA ALA A 407 15.84 9.21 -8.69
C ALA A 407 15.64 9.59 -10.17
N GLY A 408 14.68 8.95 -10.82
CA GLY A 408 14.14 9.30 -12.13
C GLY A 408 13.13 10.46 -12.09
N PRO A 409 12.60 10.86 -13.26
CA PRO A 409 11.82 12.09 -13.41
C PRO A 409 10.35 12.00 -12.96
N GLY A 410 9.83 10.81 -12.66
CA GLY A 410 8.41 10.58 -12.34
C GLY A 410 7.76 9.55 -13.28
N PRO A 411 6.45 9.27 -13.11
CA PRO A 411 5.71 8.34 -13.96
C PRO A 411 5.80 8.71 -15.45
N GLN A 412 6.04 7.71 -16.30
CA GLN A 412 6.15 7.85 -17.75
C GLN A 412 5.23 6.87 -18.47
N THR A 413 4.98 7.15 -19.74
CA THR A 413 4.30 6.24 -20.66
C THR A 413 5.22 5.96 -21.83
N TRP A 414 5.42 4.68 -22.12
CA TRP A 414 6.21 4.24 -23.26
C TRP A 414 5.30 3.88 -24.43
N HIS A 415 5.66 4.40 -25.60
CA HIS A 415 5.07 4.05 -26.90
C HIS A 415 6.04 3.14 -27.64
N LEU A 416 5.97 1.85 -27.35
CA LEU A 416 6.82 0.83 -27.98
C LEU A 416 6.16 0.35 -29.28
N ALA A 417 6.97 -0.05 -30.27
CA ALA A 417 6.45 -0.51 -31.55
C ALA A 417 5.50 -1.71 -31.38
N ASN A 418 4.30 -1.62 -31.97
CA ASN A 418 3.26 -2.66 -31.95
C ASN A 418 2.74 -3.06 -30.55
N ILE A 419 3.02 -2.27 -29.51
CA ILE A 419 2.59 -2.55 -28.14
C ILE A 419 1.71 -1.39 -27.64
N PRO A 420 0.51 -1.67 -27.10
CA PRO A 420 -0.31 -0.65 -26.49
C PRO A 420 0.49 0.12 -25.41
N PRO A 421 0.37 1.46 -25.34
CA PRO A 421 1.19 2.29 -24.45
C PRO A 421 1.25 1.74 -23.01
N VAL A 422 2.45 1.63 -22.46
CA VAL A 422 2.70 0.99 -21.15
C VAL A 422 3.25 1.98 -20.15
N GLY A 423 2.72 1.97 -18.93
CA GLY A 423 3.30 2.70 -17.79
C GLY A 423 4.18 1.77 -16.95
N PRO A 424 5.51 1.88 -17.00
CA PRO A 424 6.40 1.13 -16.11
C PRO A 424 6.30 1.66 -14.67
N LEU A 425 6.35 0.74 -13.70
CA LEU A 425 6.37 1.04 -12.27
C LEU A 425 7.37 0.10 -11.58
N ILE A 426 8.18 0.63 -10.67
CA ILE A 426 9.16 -0.17 -9.94
C ILE A 426 8.78 -0.27 -8.47
N CYS A 427 8.42 -1.48 -8.03
CA CYS A 427 8.32 -1.85 -6.63
C CYS A 427 7.46 -0.86 -5.83
N TYR A 428 8.08 -0.21 -4.85
CA TYR A 428 7.53 0.78 -3.92
C TYR A 428 6.70 1.90 -4.57
N GLU A 429 6.91 2.24 -5.84
CA GLU A 429 6.14 3.31 -6.51
C GLU A 429 4.63 3.05 -6.53
N VAL A 430 4.22 1.78 -6.53
CA VAL A 430 2.82 1.40 -6.64
C VAL A 430 1.98 1.73 -5.39
N ILE A 431 2.60 2.06 -4.25
CA ILE A 431 1.86 2.42 -3.03
C ILE A 431 1.44 3.90 -2.99
N PHE A 432 1.91 4.72 -3.94
CA PHE A 432 1.63 6.15 -3.96
C PHE A 432 0.36 6.43 -4.75
N SER A 433 -0.73 6.59 -4.01
CA SER A 433 -2.04 6.76 -4.62
C SER A 433 -2.13 8.03 -5.48
N GLY A 434 -2.61 7.88 -6.72
CA GLY A 434 -2.70 8.97 -7.71
C GLY A 434 -1.37 9.42 -8.34
N ASP A 435 -0.26 8.73 -8.09
CA ASP A 435 1.08 9.05 -8.62
C ASP A 435 1.71 7.87 -9.38
N VAL A 436 0.87 7.11 -10.11
CA VAL A 436 1.29 5.88 -10.83
C VAL A 436 1.12 5.94 -12.35
N THR A 437 0.58 7.04 -12.87
CA THR A 437 0.41 7.26 -14.31
C THR A 437 0.91 8.65 -14.68
N ASN A 438 1.40 8.80 -15.92
CA ASN A 438 1.65 10.14 -16.45
C ASN A 438 0.29 10.81 -16.73
N PRO A 439 -0.01 11.98 -16.11
CA PRO A 439 -1.31 12.62 -16.24
C PRO A 439 -1.58 13.20 -17.63
N HIS A 440 -0.51 13.49 -18.40
CA HIS A 440 -0.57 14.09 -19.74
C HIS A 440 -0.52 13.05 -20.86
N ASP A 441 -0.05 11.84 -20.57
CA ASP A 441 0.05 10.75 -21.54
C ASP A 441 -0.38 9.44 -20.87
N ARG A 442 -1.69 9.15 -20.88
CA ARG A 442 -2.25 8.03 -20.11
C ARG A 442 -1.88 6.69 -20.77
N PRO A 443 -1.27 5.73 -20.05
CA PRO A 443 -0.99 4.42 -20.60
C PRO A 443 -2.27 3.59 -20.78
N ARG A 444 -2.16 2.45 -21.46
CA ARG A 444 -3.23 1.47 -21.65
C ARG A 444 -3.13 0.28 -20.70
N TRP A 445 -1.98 0.09 -20.07
CA TRP A 445 -1.76 -0.89 -19.01
C TRP A 445 -0.51 -0.52 -18.21
N LEU A 446 -0.37 -1.10 -17.01
CA LEU A 446 0.76 -0.86 -16.12
C LEU A 446 1.64 -2.11 -16.02
N ALA A 447 2.95 -1.92 -16.08
CA ALA A 447 3.95 -2.97 -15.90
C ALA A 447 4.70 -2.72 -14.59
N ASN A 448 4.36 -3.45 -13.54
CA ASN A 448 4.99 -3.33 -12.24
C ASN A 448 6.05 -4.42 -12.04
N VAL A 449 7.33 -4.04 -11.98
CA VAL A 449 8.41 -4.98 -11.64
C VAL A 449 8.83 -4.76 -10.20
N THR A 450 9.02 -5.83 -9.43
CA THR A 450 9.27 -5.71 -7.98
C THR A 450 10.22 -6.78 -7.47
N ASN A 451 10.87 -6.49 -6.34
CA ASN A 451 11.59 -7.46 -5.56
C ASN A 451 11.12 -7.48 -4.10
N ASP A 452 10.07 -8.26 -3.80
CA ASP A 452 9.56 -8.37 -2.42
C ASP A 452 10.41 -9.29 -1.52
N GLY A 453 11.59 -9.72 -1.97
CA GLY A 453 12.51 -10.54 -1.17
C GLY A 453 12.91 -9.85 0.14
N TRP A 454 13.02 -8.52 0.10
CA TRP A 454 13.29 -7.66 1.26
C TRP A 454 12.26 -7.81 2.39
N PHE A 455 11.03 -8.19 2.08
CA PHE A 455 9.94 -8.27 3.06
C PHE A 455 9.74 -9.68 3.63
N GLY A 456 10.42 -10.69 3.07
CA GLY A 456 10.26 -12.10 3.44
C GLY A 456 8.85 -12.64 3.21
N ASN A 457 8.60 -13.91 3.60
CA ASN A 457 7.25 -14.49 3.56
C ASN A 457 6.42 -13.99 4.75
N SER A 458 5.97 -12.74 4.68
CA SER A 458 5.31 -12.03 5.77
C SER A 458 4.06 -11.29 5.28
N ALA A 459 3.52 -10.38 6.10
CA ALA A 459 2.44 -9.49 5.66
C ALA A 459 2.87 -8.50 4.57
N GLY A 460 4.15 -8.11 4.48
CA GLY A 460 4.64 -7.08 3.56
C GLY A 460 4.28 -7.33 2.09
N PRO A 461 4.66 -8.47 1.47
CA PRO A 461 4.31 -8.75 0.07
C PRO A 461 2.80 -8.80 -0.20
N ARG A 462 1.99 -9.16 0.80
CA ARG A 462 0.52 -9.21 0.69
C ARG A 462 -0.08 -7.81 0.75
N GLN A 463 0.37 -6.97 1.68
CA GLN A 463 0.00 -5.57 1.75
C GLN A 463 0.37 -4.84 0.45
N HIS A 464 1.58 -5.08 -0.07
CA HIS A 464 2.07 -4.50 -1.32
C HIS A 464 1.22 -4.94 -2.53
N LEU A 465 0.82 -6.21 -2.61
CA LEU A 465 -0.04 -6.72 -3.69
C LEU A 465 -1.42 -6.05 -3.68
N GLU A 466 -2.03 -5.82 -2.52
CA GLU A 466 -3.34 -5.16 -2.47
C GLU A 466 -3.26 -3.68 -2.89
N SER A 467 -2.14 -3.00 -2.65
CA SER A 467 -1.91 -1.66 -3.24
C SER A 467 -1.88 -1.72 -4.77
N VAL A 468 -1.22 -2.72 -5.36
CA VAL A 468 -1.20 -2.95 -6.83
C VAL A 468 -2.62 -3.13 -7.37
N ARG A 469 -3.44 -3.94 -6.68
CA ARG A 469 -4.84 -4.16 -7.04
C ARG A 469 -5.66 -2.87 -6.98
N LEU A 470 -5.47 -2.05 -5.94
CA LEU A 470 -6.16 -0.76 -5.80
C LEU A 470 -5.78 0.22 -6.92
N ARG A 471 -4.50 0.30 -7.31
CA ARG A 471 -4.07 1.13 -8.46
C ARG A 471 -4.84 0.78 -9.73
N ALA A 472 -5.09 -0.51 -9.96
CA ALA A 472 -5.84 -0.97 -11.13
C ALA A 472 -7.27 -0.41 -11.17
N VAL A 473 -7.96 -0.42 -10.03
CA VAL A 473 -9.34 0.10 -9.89
C VAL A 473 -9.38 1.62 -10.01
N GLU A 474 -8.44 2.28 -9.36
CA GLU A 474 -8.34 3.73 -9.32
C GLU A 474 -8.09 4.32 -10.69
N GLU A 475 -7.14 3.77 -11.45
CA GLU A 475 -6.80 4.28 -12.77
C GLU A 475 -7.71 3.74 -13.89
N GLY A 476 -8.47 2.67 -13.59
CA GLY A 476 -9.21 1.92 -14.60
C GLY A 476 -8.27 1.23 -15.60
N LEU A 477 -7.07 0.85 -15.14
CA LEU A 477 -6.02 0.27 -15.97
C LEU A 477 -5.73 -1.16 -15.53
N PRO A 478 -5.60 -2.12 -16.46
CA PRO A 478 -5.06 -3.41 -16.10
C PRO A 478 -3.59 -3.26 -15.71
N ILE A 479 -3.15 -4.07 -14.74
CA ILE A 479 -1.78 -4.05 -14.23
C ILE A 479 -1.22 -5.48 -14.21
N VAL A 480 0.01 -5.60 -14.68
CA VAL A 480 0.78 -6.85 -14.69
C VAL A 480 1.96 -6.66 -13.75
N ARG A 481 2.08 -7.54 -12.76
CA ARG A 481 3.14 -7.50 -11.75
C ARG A 481 4.05 -8.71 -11.87
N ALA A 482 5.34 -8.46 -12.12
CA ALA A 482 6.40 -9.46 -12.10
C ALA A 482 7.28 -9.29 -10.85
N ALA A 483 7.22 -10.27 -9.95
CA ALA A 483 7.99 -10.28 -8.71
C ALA A 483 9.13 -11.32 -8.76
N ASN A 484 10.25 -11.07 -8.07
CA ASN A 484 11.36 -12.03 -7.98
C ASN A 484 11.03 -13.23 -7.08
N THR A 485 10.92 -13.00 -5.77
CA THR A 485 10.49 -13.98 -4.75
C THR A 485 9.08 -13.66 -4.22
N GLY A 486 8.54 -12.49 -4.59
CA GLY A 486 7.22 -11.99 -4.21
C GLY A 486 6.07 -12.68 -4.94
N ILE A 487 4.89 -12.06 -4.88
CA ILE A 487 3.69 -12.54 -5.58
C ILE A 487 3.63 -11.86 -6.95
N SER A 488 3.71 -12.64 -8.03
CA SER A 488 3.41 -12.17 -9.38
C SER A 488 1.92 -12.33 -9.67
N ALA A 489 1.29 -11.32 -10.26
CA ALA A 489 -0.16 -11.31 -10.50
C ALA A 489 -0.53 -10.39 -11.66
N ALA A 490 -1.69 -10.62 -12.24
CA ALA A 490 -2.31 -9.71 -13.19
C ALA A 490 -3.73 -9.37 -12.75
N PHE A 491 -4.10 -8.08 -12.82
CA PHE A 491 -5.45 -7.59 -12.53
C PHE A 491 -6.00 -6.81 -13.72
N ASP A 492 -7.31 -6.87 -13.93
CA ASP A 492 -7.99 -5.97 -14.87
C ASP A 492 -8.21 -4.56 -14.28
N GLY A 493 -8.73 -3.61 -15.07
CA GLY A 493 -9.04 -2.24 -14.60
C GLY A 493 -10.17 -2.13 -13.55
N ARG A 494 -10.74 -3.25 -13.11
CA ARG A 494 -11.67 -3.34 -11.97
C ARG A 494 -11.03 -4.00 -10.77
N GLY A 495 -9.75 -4.38 -10.84
CA GLY A 495 -9.04 -5.07 -9.77
C GLY A 495 -9.42 -6.55 -9.66
N HIS A 496 -10.05 -7.13 -10.68
CA HIS A 496 -10.33 -8.56 -10.72
C HIS A 496 -9.04 -9.33 -11.02
N LEU A 497 -8.72 -10.33 -10.19
CA LEU A 497 -7.54 -11.16 -10.35
C LEU A 497 -7.68 -12.07 -11.57
N LEU A 498 -6.81 -11.89 -12.57
CA LEU A 498 -6.78 -12.71 -13.78
C LEU A 498 -5.96 -13.98 -13.58
N SER A 499 -4.83 -13.84 -12.91
CA SER A 499 -3.84 -14.91 -12.74
C SER A 499 -2.89 -14.56 -11.61
N LYS A 500 -2.39 -15.56 -10.87
CA LYS A 500 -1.47 -15.36 -9.73
C LYS A 500 -0.43 -16.48 -9.63
N LEU A 501 0.81 -16.12 -9.29
CA LEU A 501 1.88 -17.03 -8.89
C LEU A 501 2.32 -16.68 -7.47
N GLU A 502 2.26 -17.65 -6.57
CA GLU A 502 2.48 -17.44 -5.14
C GLU A 502 3.93 -17.05 -4.79
N TRP A 503 4.09 -16.48 -3.59
CA TRP A 503 5.39 -16.13 -3.01
C TRP A 503 6.32 -17.35 -2.95
N GLY A 504 7.61 -17.14 -3.25
CA GLY A 504 8.66 -18.16 -3.11
C GLY A 504 8.61 -19.29 -4.14
N LYS A 505 7.84 -19.12 -5.23
CA LYS A 505 7.77 -20.09 -6.34
C LYS A 505 8.68 -19.66 -7.48
N THR A 506 9.39 -20.61 -8.09
CA THR A 506 10.06 -20.39 -9.37
C THR A 506 9.09 -20.76 -10.48
N GLY A 507 8.89 -19.89 -11.47
CA GLY A 507 7.98 -20.21 -12.57
C GLY A 507 7.67 -19.04 -13.48
N ILE A 508 6.62 -19.22 -14.27
CA ILE A 508 6.08 -18.23 -15.19
C ILE A 508 4.59 -18.06 -14.93
N LEU A 509 4.07 -16.88 -15.25
CA LEU A 509 2.65 -16.60 -15.28
C LEU A 509 2.34 -15.92 -16.61
N VAL A 510 1.42 -16.47 -17.39
CA VAL A 510 1.03 -15.91 -18.69
C VAL A 510 -0.40 -15.39 -18.59
N SER A 511 -0.61 -14.13 -18.96
CA SER A 511 -1.91 -13.48 -18.83
C SER A 511 -2.24 -12.63 -20.05
N ALA A 512 -3.41 -12.85 -20.62
CA ALA A 512 -3.94 -12.04 -21.71
C ALA A 512 -4.60 -10.78 -21.14
N VAL A 513 -3.84 -9.68 -21.06
CA VAL A 513 -4.24 -8.40 -20.43
C VAL A 513 -5.46 -7.76 -21.12
N PRO A 514 -6.61 -7.57 -20.45
CA PRO A 514 -7.79 -6.99 -21.07
C PRO A 514 -7.56 -5.52 -21.47
N ALA A 515 -8.51 -4.92 -22.21
CA ALA A 515 -8.46 -3.51 -22.53
C ALA A 515 -8.56 -2.62 -21.27
N ALA A 516 -7.91 -1.45 -21.31
CA ALA A 516 -8.14 -0.39 -20.34
C ALA A 516 -9.61 0.03 -20.29
N LEU A 517 -10.11 0.33 -19.09
CA LEU A 517 -11.37 1.03 -18.94
C LEU A 517 -11.22 2.51 -19.30
N PRO A 518 -12.34 3.21 -19.55
CA PRO A 518 -12.36 4.66 -19.54
C PRO A 518 -11.71 5.21 -18.27
N ARG A 519 -11.03 6.35 -18.40
CA ARG A 519 -10.41 7.02 -17.25
C ARG A 519 -11.48 7.27 -16.19
N THR A 520 -11.20 6.85 -14.97
CA THR A 520 -12.16 6.95 -13.87
C THR A 520 -12.25 8.39 -13.37
N PHE A 521 -13.24 8.69 -12.52
CA PHE A 521 -13.34 10.01 -11.90
C PHE A 521 -12.12 10.30 -11.01
N PHE A 522 -11.67 9.32 -10.24
CA PHE A 522 -10.42 9.47 -9.48
C PHE A 522 -9.22 9.65 -10.41
N GLY A 523 -9.11 8.87 -11.49
CA GLY A 523 -8.01 9.02 -12.45
C GLY A 523 -7.95 10.41 -13.09
N HIS A 524 -9.07 11.14 -13.20
CA HIS A 524 -9.10 12.51 -13.71
C HIS A 524 -8.62 13.56 -12.69
N TYR A 525 -9.02 13.41 -11.42
CA TYR A 525 -8.86 14.46 -10.40
C TYR A 525 -7.84 14.10 -9.31
N GLY A 526 -7.40 12.85 -9.27
CA GLY A 526 -6.47 12.29 -8.30
C GLY A 526 -6.85 12.61 -6.85
N GLN A 527 -5.84 12.97 -6.07
CA GLN A 527 -5.93 13.23 -4.64
C GLN A 527 -6.82 14.42 -4.26
N THR A 528 -7.26 15.25 -5.21
CA THR A 528 -8.17 16.36 -4.92
C THR A 528 -9.54 15.85 -4.47
N VAL A 529 -9.99 14.69 -4.95
CA VAL A 529 -11.30 14.13 -4.58
C VAL A 529 -11.39 13.75 -3.10
N PRO A 530 -10.53 12.86 -2.56
CA PRO A 530 -10.58 12.52 -1.13
C PRO A 530 -10.30 13.74 -0.25
N LEU A 531 -9.44 14.67 -0.69
CA LEU A 531 -9.18 15.91 0.03
C LEU A 531 -10.45 16.77 0.18
N LEU A 532 -11.21 16.95 -0.90
CA LEU A 532 -12.48 17.69 -0.88
C LEU A 532 -13.52 16.99 0.01
N CYS A 533 -13.61 15.65 -0.06
CA CYS A 533 -14.49 14.88 0.84
C CYS A 533 -14.13 15.11 2.31
N CYS A 534 -12.84 15.08 2.66
CA CYS A 534 -12.37 15.37 4.01
C CYS A 534 -12.71 16.80 4.44
N ALA A 535 -12.43 17.79 3.58
CA ALA A 535 -12.70 19.20 3.87
C ALA A 535 -14.19 19.45 4.11
N LEU A 536 -15.07 18.93 3.26
CA LEU A 536 -16.52 19.05 3.42
C LEU A 536 -17.02 18.39 4.71
N LEU A 537 -16.49 17.20 5.05
CA LEU A 537 -16.85 16.50 6.29
C LEU A 537 -16.42 17.29 7.53
N MET A 538 -15.18 17.81 7.53
CA MET A 538 -14.64 18.61 8.64
C MET A 538 -15.38 19.93 8.80
N LEU A 539 -15.71 20.62 7.71
CA LEU A 539 -16.52 21.84 7.72
C LEU A 539 -17.92 21.56 8.26
N GLY A 540 -18.60 20.54 7.73
CA GLY A 540 -19.93 20.12 8.19
C GLY A 540 -19.97 19.73 9.67
N ALA A 541 -18.91 19.10 10.18
CA ALA A 541 -18.76 18.77 11.60
C ALA A 541 -18.52 20.01 12.48
N SER A 542 -17.88 21.05 11.95
CA SER A 542 -17.52 22.27 12.67
C SER A 542 -18.67 23.29 12.74
N LEU A 543 -19.59 23.27 11.77
CA LEU A 543 -20.74 24.17 11.75
C LEU A 543 -21.68 23.89 12.95
N ARG A 544 -21.78 24.86 13.86
CA ARG A 544 -22.79 24.83 14.92
C ARG A 544 -24.15 25.05 14.27
N ARG A 545 -25.02 24.04 14.32
CA ARG A 545 -26.46 24.31 14.19
C ARG A 545 -26.85 25.22 15.36
N ASN A 546 -27.00 26.51 15.09
CA ASN A 546 -27.86 27.35 15.93
C ASN A 546 -29.21 26.66 15.93
N LYS A 547 -29.65 26.23 17.12
CA LYS A 547 -31.05 25.86 17.29
C LYS A 547 -31.83 27.16 17.09
N ILE A 548 -32.40 27.33 15.89
CA ILE A 548 -33.46 28.31 15.65
C ILE A 548 -34.73 27.71 16.23
#